data_AF-A0A8T7HA89-F1
#
_entry.id   AF-A0A8T7HA89-F1
#
_cell.length_a   1.000
_cell.length_b   1.000
_cell.length_c   1.000
_cell.angle_alpha   90.00
_cell.angle_beta   90.00
_cell.angle_gamma   90.00
#
_symmetry.space_group_name_H-M   'P 1'
#
loop_
_entity.id
_entity.type
_entity.pdbx_description
1 polymer ?
#
loop_
_entity_poly.entity_id
_entity_poly.type
_entity_poly.pdbx_seq_one_letter_code
_entity_poly.pdbx_strand_id
1 'polypeptide(L)'
;MATILDVNLLQSFDFVFVILLIWTATFAILHKTKALGENPALNSIVAAAVSLLFLLSRTAIDVVNFMIPWFAVAIIFLFLMILIFMMFGADGKDVLSALKSEKSLQWVL
;
A
#
# COMPACT_ATOMS: atom_id res chain seq x y z
N MET A 1 18.28 21.49 -13.04
CA MET A 1 19.08 20.27 -13.26
C MET A 1 18.09 19.13 -13.39
N ALA A 2 18.02 18.47 -14.54
CA ALA A 2 17.07 17.39 -14.76
C ALA A 2 17.48 16.20 -13.89
N THR A 3 16.85 16.07 -12.73
CA THR A 3 16.86 14.83 -11.98
C THR A 3 16.01 13.84 -12.76
N ILE A 4 16.48 12.61 -12.92
CA ILE A 4 15.73 11.49 -13.55
C ILE A 4 14.38 11.23 -12.83
N LEU A 5 14.18 11.86 -11.66
CA LEU A 5 12.91 12.12 -10.98
C LEU A 5 12.24 13.40 -11.49
N ASP A 6 11.93 13.49 -12.77
CA ASP A 6 11.15 14.61 -13.28
C ASP A 6 9.72 14.48 -12.74
N VAL A 7 9.45 15.19 -11.62
CA VAL A 7 8.23 15.14 -10.82
C VAL A 7 6.99 15.44 -11.67
N ASN A 8 7.18 16.09 -12.81
CA ASN A 8 6.13 16.43 -13.77
C ASN A 8 5.43 15.20 -14.39
N LEU A 9 6.17 14.09 -14.61
CA LEU A 9 5.57 12.85 -15.08
C LEU A 9 4.73 12.20 -13.96
N LEU A 10 5.24 12.20 -12.73
CA LEU A 10 4.52 11.67 -11.56
C LEU A 10 3.26 12.47 -11.26
N GLN A 11 3.30 13.81 -11.41
CA GLN A 11 2.13 14.69 -11.26
C GLN A 11 0.99 14.33 -12.22
N SER A 12 1.31 13.84 -13.42
CA SER A 12 0.29 13.35 -14.36
C SER A 12 -0.40 12.06 -13.87
N PHE A 13 0.25 11.30 -12.99
CA PHE A 13 -0.27 10.07 -12.39
C PHE A 13 -0.81 10.24 -10.97
N ASP A 14 -0.83 11.46 -10.40
CA ASP A 14 -1.32 11.73 -9.04
C ASP A 14 -2.73 11.15 -8.82
N PHE A 15 -3.63 11.36 -9.78
CA PHE A 15 -4.98 10.78 -9.76
C PHE A 15 -4.99 9.25 -9.67
N VAL A 16 -4.06 8.57 -10.37
CA VAL A 16 -3.96 7.10 -10.35
C VAL A 16 -3.51 6.62 -8.98
N PHE A 17 -2.51 7.29 -8.39
CA PHE A 17 -2.04 6.97 -7.04
C PHE A 17 -3.13 7.18 -5.99
N VAL A 18 -3.91 8.26 -6.12
CA VAL A 18 -5.03 8.52 -5.21
C VAL A 18 -6.08 7.41 -5.29
N ILE A 19 -6.48 7.01 -6.51
CA ILE A 19 -7.41 5.88 -6.68
C ILE A 19 -6.84 4.62 -6.04
N LEU A 20 -5.61 4.25 -6.39
CA LEU A 20 -5.01 3.00 -5.94
C LEU A 20 -4.88 2.93 -4.42
N LEU A 21 -4.47 4.03 -3.79
CA LEU A 21 -4.28 4.08 -2.34
C LEU A 21 -5.63 3.98 -1.62
N ILE A 22 -6.63 4.75 -2.04
CA ILE A 22 -7.97 4.71 -1.44
C ILE A 22 -8.64 3.36 -1.68
N TRP A 23 -8.54 2.83 -2.90
CA TRP A 23 -9.08 1.52 -3.26
C TRP A 23 -8.47 0.42 -2.39
N THR A 24 -7.14 0.37 -2.30
CA THR A 24 -6.43 -0.66 -1.53
C THR A 24 -6.71 -0.53 -0.03
N ALA A 25 -6.71 0.70 0.51
CA ALA A 25 -7.01 0.94 1.92
C ALA A 25 -8.45 0.53 2.26
N THR A 26 -9.42 0.95 1.45
CA THR A 26 -10.84 0.63 1.65
C THR A 26 -11.06 -0.87 1.49
N PHE A 27 -10.46 -1.50 0.49
CA PHE A 27 -10.50 -2.94 0.29
C PHE A 27 -9.94 -3.70 1.49
N ALA A 28 -8.77 -3.29 2.00
CA ALA A 28 -8.14 -3.92 3.16
C ALA A 28 -9.02 -3.80 4.41
N ILE A 29 -9.65 -2.64 4.63
CA ILE A 29 -10.60 -2.44 5.73
C ILE A 29 -11.81 -3.36 5.57
N LEU A 30 -12.43 -3.40 4.38
CA LEU A 30 -13.58 -4.25 4.08
C LEU A 30 -13.26 -5.74 4.23
N HIS A 31 -12.08 -6.17 3.77
CA HIS A 31 -11.65 -7.55 3.84
C HIS A 31 -11.33 -7.98 5.28
N LYS A 32 -10.71 -7.11 6.08
CA LYS A 32 -10.41 -7.39 7.49
C LYS A 32 -11.65 -7.36 8.38
N THR A 33 -12.56 -6.43 8.14
CA THR A 33 -13.81 -6.29 8.92
C THR A 33 -14.90 -7.25 8.47
N LYS A 34 -14.77 -7.84 7.28
CA LYS A 34 -15.78 -8.71 6.64
C LYS A 34 -17.18 -8.07 6.57
N ALA A 35 -17.24 -6.74 6.49
CA ALA A 35 -18.50 -5.98 6.57
C ALA A 35 -19.50 -6.32 5.46
N LEU A 36 -19.02 -6.75 4.29
CA LEU A 36 -19.84 -7.18 3.14
C LEU A 36 -19.74 -8.69 2.89
N GLY A 37 -19.24 -9.45 3.87
CA GLY A 37 -18.98 -10.89 3.77
C GLY A 37 -17.55 -11.23 3.34
N GLU A 38 -17.36 -12.50 2.96
CA GLU A 38 -16.04 -13.06 2.67
C GLU A 38 -15.66 -13.03 1.18
N ASN A 39 -16.54 -12.53 0.31
CA ASN A 39 -16.28 -12.51 -1.12
C ASN A 39 -15.30 -11.37 -1.49
N PRO A 40 -14.04 -11.69 -1.89
CA PRO A 40 -13.05 -10.66 -2.20
C PRO A 40 -13.42 -9.85 -3.45
N ALA A 41 -14.14 -10.44 -4.41
CA ALA A 41 -14.57 -9.71 -5.61
C ALA A 41 -15.56 -8.59 -5.26
N LEU A 42 -16.51 -8.88 -4.35
CA LEU A 42 -17.48 -7.88 -3.89
C LEU A 42 -16.80 -6.73 -3.14
N ASN A 43 -15.90 -7.05 -2.21
CA ASN A 43 -15.16 -6.04 -1.47
C ASN A 43 -14.33 -5.15 -2.39
N SER A 44 -13.75 -5.72 -3.44
CA SER A 44 -12.95 -5.00 -4.43
C SER A 44 -13.79 -4.03 -5.27
N ILE A 45 -14.96 -4.47 -5.74
CA ILE A 45 -15.89 -3.63 -6.52
C ILE A 45 -16.39 -2.45 -5.68
N VAL A 46 -16.77 -2.71 -4.42
CA VAL A 46 -17.27 -1.64 -3.54
C VAL A 46 -16.16 -0.67 -3.17
N ALA A 47 -14.95 -1.17 -2.85
CA ALA A 47 -13.80 -0.31 -2.64
C ALA A 47 -13.49 0.55 -3.88
N ALA A 48 -13.65 0.00 -5.09
CA ALA A 48 -13.42 0.74 -6.32
C ALA A 48 -14.44 1.86 -6.48
N ALA A 49 -15.72 1.59 -6.23
CA ALA A 49 -16.77 2.61 -6.22
C ALA A 49 -16.48 3.72 -5.19
N VAL A 50 -16.03 3.36 -3.98
CA VAL A 50 -15.64 4.34 -2.95
C VAL A 50 -14.45 5.19 -3.42
N SER A 51 -13.43 4.57 -4.04
CA SER A 51 -12.27 5.31 -4.54
C SER A 51 -12.63 6.33 -5.62
N LEU A 52 -13.58 5.99 -6.50
CA LEU A 52 -14.11 6.91 -7.52
C LEU A 52 -14.89 8.06 -6.88
N LEU A 53 -15.68 7.79 -5.83
CA LEU A 53 -16.40 8.84 -5.10
C LEU A 53 -15.44 9.82 -4.40
N PHE A 54 -14.32 9.33 -3.88
CA PHE A 54 -13.33 10.18 -3.22
C PHE A 54 -12.64 11.16 -4.16
N LEU A 55 -12.52 10.83 -5.45
CA LEU A 55 -11.96 11.75 -6.46
C LEU A 55 -12.80 13.01 -6.68
N LEU A 56 -14.09 12.99 -6.34
CA LEU A 56 -14.92 14.19 -6.43
C LEU A 56 -14.55 15.22 -5.36
N SER A 57 -13.84 14.82 -4.30
CA SER A 57 -13.42 15.69 -3.21
C SER A 57 -11.97 16.14 -3.38
N ARG A 58 -11.77 17.42 -3.66
CA ARG A 58 -10.43 18.04 -3.71
C ARG A 58 -9.67 17.87 -2.40
N THR A 59 -10.35 18.06 -1.27
CA THR A 59 -9.75 17.88 0.06
C THR A 59 -9.25 16.45 0.27
N ALA A 60 -9.98 15.45 -0.22
CA ALA A 60 -9.54 14.06 -0.10
C ALA A 60 -8.29 13.78 -0.95
N ILE A 61 -8.23 14.33 -2.17
CA ILE A 61 -7.06 14.25 -3.04
C ILE A 61 -5.83 14.87 -2.36
N ASP A 62 -5.97 16.07 -1.78
CA ASP A 62 -4.87 16.77 -1.12
C ASP A 62 -4.32 15.99 0.07
N VAL A 63 -5.20 15.39 0.88
CA VAL A 63 -4.80 14.52 1.99
C VAL A 63 -4.01 13.31 1.50
N VAL A 64 -4.48 12.66 0.43
CA VAL A 64 -3.78 11.49 -0.11
C VAL A 64 -2.45 11.88 -0.74
N ASN A 65 -2.39 12.99 -1.48
CA ASN A 65 -1.13 13.52 -2.03
C ASN A 65 -0.11 13.86 -0.95
N PHE A 66 -0.57 14.34 0.21
CA PHE A 66 0.29 14.53 1.37
C PHE A 66 0.80 13.19 1.96
N MET A 67 0.02 12.10 1.88
CA MET A 67 0.38 10.79 2.39
C MET A 67 1.30 9.97 1.45
N ILE A 68 1.23 10.20 0.14
CA ILE A 68 2.00 9.43 -0.87
C ILE A 68 3.52 9.39 -0.56
N PRO A 69 4.21 10.51 -0.27
CA PRO A 69 5.65 10.49 0.02
C PRO A 69 6.00 9.61 1.22
N TRP A 70 5.19 9.65 2.29
CA TRP A 70 5.39 8.84 3.49
C TRP A 70 5.20 7.35 3.21
N PHE A 71 4.23 7.02 2.34
CA PHE A 71 4.02 5.64 1.92
C PHE A 71 5.21 5.11 1.11
N ALA A 72 5.77 5.93 0.21
CA ALA A 72 6.98 5.57 -0.53
C ALA A 72 8.18 5.34 0.41
N VAL A 73 8.39 6.23 1.38
CA VAL A 73 9.43 6.06 2.42
C VAL A 73 9.23 4.78 3.21
N ALA A 74 7.99 4.47 3.61
CA ALA A 74 7.67 3.24 4.34
C ALA A 74 7.96 1.98 3.52
N ILE A 75 7.63 1.97 2.22
CA ILE A 75 7.94 0.84 1.33
C ILE A 75 9.45 0.65 1.20
N ILE A 76 10.20 1.74 0.95
CA ILE A 76 11.67 1.67 0.85
C ILE A 76 12.26 1.13 2.16
N PHE A 77 11.77 1.62 3.31
CA PHE A 77 12.21 1.16 4.61
C PHE A 77 11.91 -0.33 4.84
N LEU A 78 10.70 -0.80 4.54
CA LEU A 78 10.33 -2.21 4.64
C LEU A 78 11.17 -3.09 3.71
N PHE A 79 11.45 -2.62 2.48
CA PHE A 79 12.29 -3.33 1.54
C PHE A 79 13.73 -3.45 2.03
N LEU A 80 14.31 -2.36 2.54
CA LEU A 80 15.63 -2.37 3.17
C LEU A 80 15.68 -3.31 4.37
N MET A 81 14.63 -3.33 5.20
CA MET A 81 14.51 -4.25 6.33
C MET A 81 14.54 -5.71 5.88
N ILE A 82 13.78 -6.07 4.84
CA ILE A 82 13.79 -7.43 4.26
C ILE A 82 15.19 -7.78 3.73
N LEU A 83 15.86 -6.86 3.04
CA LEU A 83 17.22 -7.09 2.54
C LEU A 83 18.24 -7.32 3.67
N ILE A 84 18.11 -6.60 4.78
CA ILE A 84 18.93 -6.81 5.97
C ILE A 84 18.73 -8.24 6.49
N PHE A 85 17.49 -8.70 6.64
CA PHE A 85 17.22 -10.07 7.08
C PHE A 85 17.79 -11.12 6.11
N MET A 86 17.68 -10.91 4.79
CA MET A 86 18.29 -11.79 3.81
C MET A 86 19.82 -11.81 3.89
N MET A 87 20.46 -10.67 4.21
CA MET A 87 21.91 -10.59 4.38
C MET A 87 22.40 -11.36 5.61
N PHE A 88 21.58 -11.45 6.66
CA PHE A 88 21.86 -12.26 7.85
C PHE A 88 21.52 -13.75 7.70
N GLY A 89 21.19 -14.20 6.48
CA GLY A 89 21.01 -15.62 6.16
C GLY A 89 19.56 -16.11 6.21
N ALA A 90 18.57 -15.21 6.33
CA ALA A 90 17.18 -15.59 6.15
C ALA A 90 16.90 -15.89 4.67
N ASP A 91 16.38 -17.08 4.37
CA ASP A 91 16.01 -17.43 3.01
C ASP A 91 14.69 -16.74 2.61
N GLY A 92 14.43 -16.59 1.31
CA GLY A 92 13.16 -16.02 0.83
C GLY A 92 11.92 -16.79 1.32
N LYS A 93 12.10 -18.07 1.69
CA LYS A 93 11.07 -18.91 2.30
C LYS A 93 10.77 -18.54 3.75
N ASP A 94 11.79 -18.11 4.50
CA ASP A 94 11.63 -17.70 5.91
C ASP A 94 10.88 -16.38 6.00
N VAL A 95 11.20 -15.43 5.10
CA VAL A 95 10.45 -14.17 4.97
C VAL A 95 8.99 -14.44 4.61
N LEU A 96 8.73 -15.37 3.69
CA LEU A 96 7.37 -15.75 3.30
C LEU A 96 6.62 -16.44 4.47
N SER A 97 7.32 -17.24 5.27
CA SER A 97 6.74 -17.89 6.44
C SER A 97 6.39 -16.89 7.56
N ALA A 98 7.24 -15.87 7.76
CA ALA A 98 7.00 -14.78 8.69
C ALA A 98 5.80 -13.91 8.27
N LEU A 99 5.65 -13.64 6.96
CA LEU A 99 4.49 -12.90 6.42
C LEU A 99 3.17 -13.68 6.50
N LYS A 100 3.23 -15.02 6.44
CA LYS A 100 2.04 -15.89 6.57
C LYS A 100 1.65 -16.18 8.02
N SER A 101 2.54 -15.94 8.97
CA SER A 101 2.25 -16.11 10.39
C SER A 101 1.48 -14.89 10.90
N GLU A 102 0.32 -15.11 11.54
CA GLU A 102 -0.42 -14.03 12.23
C GLU A 102 0.37 -13.40 13.39
N LYS A 103 1.54 -13.95 13.74
CA LYS A 103 2.47 -13.37 14.70
C LYS A 103 3.31 -12.28 14.03
N SER A 104 2.95 -11.04 14.35
CA SER A 104 3.57 -9.78 13.88
C SER A 104 5.07 -9.63 14.17
N LEU A 105 5.68 -10.51 14.97
CA LEU A 105 7.09 -10.49 15.32
C LEU A 105 7.62 -11.92 15.41
N GLN A 106 8.41 -12.34 14.41
CA GLN A 106 9.30 -13.50 14.53
C GLN A 106 10.73 -12.99 14.57
N TRP A 107 11.30 -12.93 15.77
CA TRP A 107 12.73 -12.68 15.96
C TRP A 107 13.45 -13.97 15.57
N VAL A 108 14.13 -13.95 14.42
CA VAL A 108 15.08 -15.00 14.05
C VAL A 108 16.36 -14.68 14.82
N LEU A 109 16.65 -15.49 15.84
CA LEU A 109 17.95 -15.59 16.51
C LEU A 109 18.67 -16.81 15.96
#